data_AF-A0AAN0NCW4-F1
#
_entry.id   AF-A0AAN0NCW4-F1
#
_cell.length_a   1.000
_cell.length_b   1.000
_cell.length_c   1.000
_cell.angle_alpha   90.00
_cell.angle_beta   90.00
_cell.angle_gamma   90.00
#
_symmetry.space_group_name_H-M   'P 1'
#
loop_
_entity.id
_entity.type
_entity.pdbx_description
1 polymer ?
#
loop_
_entity_poly.entity_id
_entity_poly.type
_entity_poly.pdbx_seq_one_letter_code
_entity_poly.pdbx_strand_id
1 'polypeptide(L)'
;MSLNDRDLNLVKPYDVVVKNPGISNNHPLVCKFESVVNEIEVATWFAPHYTYYAVSGTNGKTTTVSSLHEMLVSKNANALLVGNVGYALSEAVFQDGDAARDVALEISPFSNGRNAFVCTGCLRDIKLKS
;
A
#
# COMPACT_ATOMS: atom_id res chain seq x y z
N MET A 1 0.87 10.72 15.23
CA MET A 1 1.22 12.11 14.86
C MET A 1 -0.06 12.78 14.39
N SER A 2 -0.59 13.76 15.13
CA SER A 2 -1.82 14.49 14.74
C SER A 2 -1.43 15.69 13.89
N LEU A 3 -2.03 15.83 12.71
CA LEU A 3 -1.96 17.07 11.94
C LEU A 3 -2.84 18.09 12.64
N ASN A 4 -2.28 19.22 13.06
CA ASN A 4 -3.04 20.26 13.77
C ASN A 4 -3.21 21.49 12.87
N ASP A 5 -4.13 22.38 13.21
CA ASP A 5 -4.47 23.57 12.40
C ASP A 5 -3.27 24.49 12.06
N ARG A 6 -2.16 24.38 12.79
CA ARG A 6 -0.91 25.11 12.52
C ARG A 6 -0.23 24.69 11.21
N ASP A 7 -0.54 23.50 10.70
CA ASP A 7 0.03 22.97 9.45
C ASP A 7 -0.64 23.54 8.19
N LEU A 8 -1.76 24.27 8.34
CA LEU A 8 -2.53 24.83 7.23
C LEU A 8 -1.79 25.93 6.45
N ASN A 9 -0.74 26.50 7.04
CA ASN A 9 0.15 27.49 6.44
C ASN A 9 1.35 26.85 5.69
N LEU A 10 1.51 25.53 5.74
CA LEU A 10 2.59 24.79 5.07
C LEU A 10 2.27 24.43 3.61
N VAL A 11 1.12 24.89 3.11
CA VAL A 11 0.62 24.59 1.78
C VAL A 11 1.43 25.38 0.77
N LYS A 12 2.47 24.74 0.26
CA LYS A 12 3.23 25.14 -0.92
C LYS A 12 2.75 24.30 -2.11
N PRO A 13 3.02 24.72 -3.35
CA PRO A 13 2.82 23.85 -4.50
C PRO A 13 3.73 22.61 -4.35
N TYR A 14 3.11 21.44 -4.30
CA TYR A 14 3.76 20.13 -4.36
C TYR A 14 3.14 19.34 -5.50
N ASP A 15 3.97 18.61 -6.27
CA ASP A 15 3.48 17.80 -7.38
C ASP A 15 2.71 16.56 -6.91
N VAL A 16 3.16 15.97 -5.79
CA VAL A 16 2.57 14.79 -5.17
C VAL A 16 2.73 14.88 -3.65
N VAL A 17 1.68 14.56 -2.90
CA VAL A 17 1.70 14.44 -1.44
C VAL A 17 1.51 12.98 -1.04
N VAL A 18 2.48 12.44 -0.29
CA VAL A 18 2.39 11.09 0.26
C VAL A 18 1.83 11.18 1.69
N LYS A 19 0.65 10.60 1.90
CA LYS A 19 0.04 10.56 3.23
C LYS A 19 0.13 9.18 3.87
N ASN A 20 0.14 9.17 5.19
CA ASN A 20 -0.10 7.96 5.95
C ASN A 20 -1.56 7.47 5.71
N PRO A 21 -1.81 6.18 5.44
CA PRO A 21 -3.15 5.63 5.26
C PRO A 21 -4.13 5.93 6.41
N GLY A 22 -3.64 6.06 7.64
CA GLY A 22 -4.45 6.39 8.82
C GLY A 22 -4.98 7.82 8.85
N ILE A 23 -4.48 8.72 7.98
CA ILE A 23 -5.01 10.08 7.85
C ILE A 23 -6.19 10.05 6.87
N SER A 24 -7.35 10.51 7.35
CA SER A 24 -8.58 10.58 6.55
C SER A 24 -8.40 11.39 5.27
N ASN A 25 -9.01 10.94 4.18
CA ASN A 25 -9.07 11.69 2.92
C ASN A 25 -9.86 13.01 3.07
N ASN A 26 -10.75 13.08 4.06
CA ASN A 26 -11.54 14.27 4.38
C ASN A 26 -10.83 15.20 5.38
N HIS A 27 -9.56 14.92 5.72
CA HIS A 27 -8.82 15.78 6.63
C HIS A 27 -8.60 17.16 5.96
N PRO A 28 -8.84 18.29 6.66
CA PRO A 28 -8.79 19.62 6.06
C PRO A 28 -7.49 19.94 5.31
N LEU A 29 -6.35 19.44 5.78
CA LEU A 29 -5.07 19.57 5.10
C LEU A 29 -4.96 18.72 3.83
N VAL A 30 -5.48 17.49 3.84
CA VAL A 30 -5.43 16.57 2.68
C VAL A 30 -6.24 17.13 1.52
N CYS A 31 -7.42 17.70 1.81
CA CYS A 31 -8.29 18.32 0.80
C CYS A 31 -7.68 19.56 0.12
N LYS A 32 -6.55 20.08 0.58
CA LYS A 32 -5.85 21.21 -0.05
C LYS A 32 -4.91 20.80 -1.19
N PHE A 33 -4.65 19.51 -1.37
CA PHE A 33 -3.74 18.99 -2.37
C PHE A 33 -4.51 18.25 -3.46
N GLU A 34 -4.11 18.43 -4.71
CA GLU A 34 -4.76 17.79 -5.85
C GLU A 34 -4.34 16.33 -6.02
N SER A 35 -3.05 16.02 -5.79
CA SER A 35 -2.49 14.68 -5.94
C SER A 35 -2.02 14.15 -4.59
N VAL A 36 -2.85 13.29 -3.99
CA VAL A 36 -2.55 12.65 -2.71
C VAL A 36 -2.55 11.15 -2.89
N VAL A 37 -1.41 10.55 -2.58
CA VAL A 37 -1.16 9.10 -2.68
C VAL A 37 -0.71 8.57 -1.33
N ASN A 38 -0.62 7.25 -1.19
CA ASN A 38 -0.01 6.63 -0.01
C ASN A 38 1.31 5.92 -0.37
N GLU A 39 2.04 5.50 0.66
CA GLU A 39 3.35 4.85 0.52
C GLU A 39 3.32 3.61 -0.39
N ILE A 40 2.27 2.78 -0.28
CA ILE A 40 2.12 1.58 -1.12
C ILE A 40 1.96 1.97 -2.59
N GLU A 41 1.14 2.98 -2.90
CA GLU A 41 0.92 3.43 -4.29
C GLU A 41 2.23 3.91 -4.91
N VAL A 42 2.96 4.77 -4.19
CA VAL A 42 4.26 5.28 -4.65
C VAL A 42 5.24 4.13 -4.87
N ALA A 43 5.32 3.18 -3.95
CA ALA A 43 6.25 2.06 -4.07
C ALA A 43 5.93 1.17 -5.30
N THR A 44 4.65 0.98 -5.64
CA THR A 44 4.29 0.23 -6.85
C THR A 44 4.75 0.87 -8.15
N TRP A 45 4.95 2.21 -8.20
CA TRP A 45 5.49 2.89 -9.39
C TRP A 45 6.91 2.45 -9.72
N PHE A 46 7.67 2.00 -8.73
CA PHE A 46 9.07 1.60 -8.86
C PHE A 46 9.27 0.09 -8.95
N ALA A 47 8.19 -0.71 -8.84
CA ALA A 47 8.24 -2.17 -8.88
C ALA A 47 7.20 -2.78 -9.82
N PRO A 48 7.21 -2.43 -11.12
CA PRO A 48 6.21 -2.87 -12.09
C PRO A 48 6.21 -4.39 -12.34
N HIS A 49 7.30 -5.11 -12.02
CA HIS A 49 7.38 -6.56 -12.19
C HIS A 49 6.97 -7.36 -10.94
N TYR A 50 6.60 -6.70 -9.85
CA TYR A 50 6.07 -7.39 -8.67
C TYR A 50 4.65 -7.89 -8.97
N THR A 51 4.32 -9.07 -8.44
CA THR A 51 2.97 -9.62 -8.46
C THR A 51 2.38 -9.52 -7.06
N TYR A 52 1.34 -8.71 -6.90
CA TYR A 52 0.76 -8.38 -5.59
C TYR A 52 -0.45 -9.24 -5.24
N TYR A 53 -0.48 -9.67 -3.98
CA TYR A 53 -1.47 -10.54 -3.36
C TYR A 53 -1.96 -9.87 -2.07
N ALA A 54 -2.91 -8.93 -2.17
CA ALA A 54 -3.24 -7.97 -1.11
C ALA A 54 -4.44 -8.32 -0.19
N VAL A 55 -4.23 -8.66 1.07
CA VAL A 55 -5.34 -8.92 2.01
C VAL A 55 -5.82 -7.64 2.69
N SER A 56 -7.13 -7.36 2.65
CA SER A 56 -7.77 -6.25 3.38
C SER A 56 -9.01 -6.70 4.16
N GLY A 57 -9.50 -5.86 5.07
CA GLY A 57 -10.67 -6.13 5.92
C GLY A 57 -10.52 -5.70 7.38
N THR A 58 -11.53 -5.94 8.20
CA THR A 58 -11.53 -5.51 9.60
C THR A 58 -10.76 -6.48 10.50
N ASN A 59 -10.97 -7.80 10.33
CA ASN A 59 -10.40 -8.85 11.19
C ASN A 59 -9.73 -9.95 10.35
N GLY A 60 -8.77 -10.68 10.95
CA GLY A 60 -8.14 -11.87 10.34
C GLY A 60 -7.06 -11.59 9.28
N LYS A 61 -6.88 -10.33 8.84
CA LYS A 61 -5.89 -9.94 7.81
C LYS A 61 -4.50 -10.51 8.04
N THR A 62 -3.94 -10.27 9.23
CA THR A 62 -2.58 -10.68 9.59
C THR A 62 -2.40 -12.18 9.54
N THR A 63 -3.37 -12.95 10.01
CA THR A 63 -3.34 -14.40 9.90
C THR A 63 -3.46 -14.84 8.44
N THR A 64 -4.41 -14.29 7.69
CA THR A 64 -4.65 -14.67 6.28
C THR A 64 -3.47 -14.31 5.38
N VAL A 65 -2.88 -13.12 5.51
CA VAL A 65 -1.73 -12.69 4.72
C VAL A 65 -0.47 -13.48 5.06
N SER A 66 -0.31 -13.90 6.32
CA SER A 66 0.80 -14.76 6.74
C SER A 66 0.67 -16.15 6.13
N SER A 67 -0.51 -16.78 6.20
CA SER A 67 -0.75 -18.07 5.53
C SER A 67 -0.58 -17.98 4.01
N LEU A 68 -1.00 -16.87 3.39
CA LEU A 68 -0.76 -16.62 1.97
C LEU A 68 0.74 -16.51 1.65
N HIS A 69 1.51 -15.81 2.48
CA HIS A 69 2.96 -15.70 2.33
C HIS A 69 3.64 -17.07 2.41
N GLU A 70 3.27 -17.91 3.38
CA GLU A 70 3.79 -19.29 3.49
C GLU A 70 3.54 -20.11 2.22
N MET A 71 2.34 -19.99 1.64
CA MET A 71 2.00 -20.63 0.36
C MET A 71 2.87 -20.09 -0.80
N LEU A 72 3.09 -18.77 -0.87
CA LEU A 72 3.93 -18.17 -1.90
C LEU A 72 5.41 -18.57 -1.75
N VAL A 73 5.93 -18.60 -0.52
CA VAL A 73 7.29 -19.06 -0.22
C VAL A 73 7.47 -20.53 -0.63
N SER A 74 6.45 -21.37 -0.45
CA SER A 74 6.51 -22.78 -0.90
C SER A 74 6.61 -22.93 -2.42
N LYS A 75 6.10 -21.96 -3.19
CA LYS A 75 6.22 -21.87 -4.65
C LYS A 75 7.54 -21.22 -5.07
N ASN A 76 7.96 -20.16 -4.38
CA ASN A 76 9.16 -19.39 -4.65
C ASN A 76 9.68 -18.76 -3.34
N ALA A 77 10.87 -19.19 -2.89
CA ALA A 77 11.47 -18.74 -1.63
C ALA A 77 11.73 -17.22 -1.55
N ASN A 78 11.70 -16.53 -2.69
CA ASN A 78 11.88 -15.09 -2.82
C ASN A 78 10.60 -14.27 -2.60
N ALA A 79 9.49 -14.91 -2.19
CA ALA A 79 8.23 -14.22 -1.95
C ALA A 79 8.31 -13.27 -0.73
N LEU A 80 7.70 -12.10 -0.85
CA LEU A 80 7.77 -11.03 0.15
C LEU A 80 6.47 -10.94 0.96
N LEU A 81 6.60 -10.56 2.24
CA LEU A 81 5.49 -10.19 3.11
C LEU A 81 5.66 -8.72 3.51
N VAL A 82 4.75 -7.87 3.05
CA VAL A 82 4.89 -6.41 3.17
C VAL A 82 3.58 -5.73 3.53
N GLY A 83 3.65 -4.44 3.88
CA GLY A 83 2.50 -3.60 4.22
C GLY A 83 2.37 -3.39 5.71
N ASN A 84 1.16 -3.54 6.26
CA ASN A 84 0.93 -3.37 7.70
C ASN A 84 1.60 -4.47 8.57
N VAL A 85 2.03 -5.57 7.94
CA VAL A 85 2.78 -6.67 8.54
C VAL A 85 4.02 -6.94 7.69
N GLY A 86 5.13 -7.31 8.35
CA GLY A 86 6.44 -7.42 7.70
C GLY A 86 7.14 -6.07 7.67
N TYR A 87 7.65 -5.68 6.50
CA TYR A 87 8.32 -4.39 6.27
C TYR A 87 7.56 -3.54 5.24
N ALA A 88 7.92 -2.26 5.15
CA ALA A 88 7.28 -1.33 4.23
C ALA A 88 7.50 -1.77 2.77
N LEU A 89 6.52 -1.54 1.89
CA LEU A 89 6.69 -1.92 0.48
C LEU A 89 7.80 -1.09 -0.17
N SER A 90 7.89 0.19 0.16
CA SER A 90 8.98 1.09 -0.27
C SER A 90 10.36 0.58 0.16
N GLU A 91 10.47 -0.01 1.34
CA GLU A 91 11.71 -0.64 1.80
C GLU A 91 12.05 -1.88 0.96
N ALA A 92 11.04 -2.70 0.65
CA ALA A 92 11.19 -3.85 -0.26
C ALA A 92 11.75 -3.43 -1.62
N VAL A 93 11.13 -2.42 -2.21
CA VAL A 93 11.51 -1.92 -3.54
C VAL A 93 12.88 -1.25 -3.50
N PHE A 94 13.23 -0.57 -2.40
CA PHE A 94 14.56 0.00 -2.22
C PHE A 94 15.67 -1.07 -2.15
N GLN A 95 15.40 -2.20 -1.50
CA GLN A 95 16.37 -3.28 -1.32
C GLN A 95 16.47 -4.21 -2.54
N ASP A 96 15.33 -4.64 -3.08
CA ASP A 96 15.24 -5.67 -4.12
C ASP A 96 15.12 -5.09 -5.54
N GLY A 97 14.90 -3.78 -5.68
CA GLY A 97 14.67 -3.12 -6.96
C GLY A 97 13.34 -3.53 -7.60
N ASP A 98 13.35 -3.73 -8.92
CA ASP A 98 12.18 -4.11 -9.72
C ASP A 98 12.23 -5.58 -10.19
N ALA A 99 13.06 -6.42 -9.56
CA ALA A 99 13.13 -7.84 -9.89
C ALA A 99 11.75 -8.50 -9.68
N ALA A 100 11.36 -9.48 -10.50
CA ALA A 100 10.06 -10.11 -10.35
C ALA A 100 9.94 -10.84 -8.99
N ARG A 101 8.94 -10.44 -8.18
CA ARG A 101 8.65 -10.99 -6.85
C ARG A 101 7.17 -11.29 -6.69
N ASP A 102 6.84 -12.39 -6.01
CA ASP A 102 5.49 -12.64 -5.51
C ASP A 102 5.36 -11.93 -4.14
N VAL A 103 4.33 -11.12 -3.94
CA VAL A 103 4.22 -10.21 -2.78
C VAL A 103 2.89 -10.39 -2.06
N ALA A 104 2.92 -10.99 -0.87
CA ALA A 104 1.79 -10.95 0.06
C ALA A 104 1.74 -9.58 0.75
N LEU A 105 0.66 -8.83 0.54
CA LEU A 105 0.54 -7.45 0.99
C LEU A 105 -0.62 -7.31 1.97
N GLU A 106 -0.37 -6.88 3.21
CA GLU A 106 -1.47 -6.50 4.12
C GLU A 106 -1.84 -5.03 3.92
N ILE A 107 -3.11 -4.76 3.66
CA ILE A 107 -3.64 -3.40 3.57
C ILE A 107 -4.69 -3.20 4.66
N SER A 108 -4.49 -2.19 5.52
CA SER A 108 -5.51 -1.75 6.48
C SER A 108 -6.80 -1.33 5.77
N PRO A 109 -7.98 -1.38 6.43
CA PRO A 109 -9.22 -0.93 5.81
C PRO A 109 -9.06 0.52 5.35
N PHE A 110 -9.16 0.75 4.04
CA PHE A 110 -9.09 2.09 3.48
C PHE A 110 -10.48 2.73 3.52
N SER A 111 -10.55 3.99 3.94
CA SER A 111 -11.81 4.71 4.19
C SER A 111 -12.68 4.95 2.94
N ASN A 112 -12.21 4.62 1.73
CA ASN A 112 -12.97 4.78 0.47
C ASN A 112 -13.85 3.57 0.09
N GLY A 113 -14.32 2.76 1.05
CA GLY A 113 -15.46 1.85 0.82
C GLY A 113 -15.26 0.74 -0.23
N ARG A 114 -14.01 0.35 -0.56
CA ARG A 114 -13.76 -0.79 -1.44
C ARG A 114 -13.47 -2.03 -0.60
N ASN A 115 -14.41 -2.97 -0.60
CA ASN A 115 -14.19 -4.32 -0.07
C ASN A 115 -13.19 -5.04 -1.00
N ALA A 116 -11.93 -5.15 -0.60
CA ALA A 116 -10.96 -5.95 -1.33
C ALA A 116 -10.88 -7.36 -0.71
N PHE A 117 -11.54 -8.31 -1.36
CA PHE A 117 -11.21 -9.73 -1.25
C PHE A 117 -10.15 -10.02 -2.32
N VAL A 118 -8.97 -10.47 -1.92
CA VAL A 118 -7.89 -10.84 -2.84
C VAL A 118 -7.66 -12.34 -2.79
N CYS A 119 -7.80 -12.95 -3.97
CA CYS A 119 -7.22 -14.25 -4.32
C CYS A 119 -7.05 -14.36 -5.86
N THR A 120 -5.90 -13.91 -6.34
CA THR A 120 -4.99 -14.51 -7.36
C THR A 120 -5.50 -15.02 -8.71
N GLY A 121 -5.30 -14.18 -9.73
CA GLY A 121 -5.24 -14.59 -11.14
C GLY A 121 -4.87 -13.43 -12.04
N CYS A 122 -3.60 -13.01 -12.02
CA CYS A 122 -3.03 -12.01 -12.95
C CYS A 122 -3.73 -10.63 -12.95
N LEU A 123 -3.49 -9.79 -11.94
CA LEU A 123 -3.87 -8.37 -11.98
C LEU A 123 -2.69 -7.55 -12.53
N ARG A 124 -2.66 -7.35 -13.85
CA ARG A 124 -1.73 -6.43 -14.54
C ARG A 124 -2.13 -4.95 -14.44
N ASP A 125 -3.21 -4.61 -13.74
CA ASP A 125 -3.70 -3.24 -13.65
C ASP A 125 -4.23 -2.93 -12.25
N ILE A 126 -3.33 -2.63 -11.31
CA ILE A 126 -3.69 -1.80 -10.15
C ILE A 126 -3.82 -0.36 -10.67
N LYS A 127 -4.95 -0.04 -11.31
CA LYS A 127 -5.35 1.36 -11.49
C LYS A 127 -6.05 1.81 -10.22
N LEU A 128 -5.24 2.29 -9.27
CA LEU A 128 -5.71 3.17 -8.20
C LEU A 128 -6.10 4.49 -8.86
N LYS A 129 -7.32 4.54 -9.42
CA LYS A 129 -7.91 5.80 -9.84
C LYS A 129 -8.32 6.56 -8.59
N SER A 130 -7.71 7.75 -8.47
CA SER A 130 -8.14 8.93 -7.71
C SER A 130 -9.65 9.07 -7.64
#